data_AF-A0A8J8ERI5-F1
#
_entry.id   AF-A0A8J8ERI5-F1
#
_cell.length_a   1.000
_cell.length_b   1.000
_cell.length_c   1.000
_cell.angle_alpha   90.00
_cell.angle_beta   90.00
_cell.angle_gamma   90.00
#
_symmetry.space_group_name_H-M   'P 1'
#
loop_
_entity.id
_entity.type
_entity.pdbx_description
1 polymer ?
#
loop_
_entity_poly.entity_id
_entity_poly.type
_entity_poly.pdbx_seq_one_letter_code
_entity_poly.pdbx_strand_id
1 'polypeptide(L)'
;MRALILAIDRDDDFGQKAGVEGPVIGRDACIDAALKLSLADPEDSDANVVYAAVKLYDELNGGDEFEEVEVALITGHPKVGVKSDLELSRQLDEVLERFQADGVITVTDGAEDEQIFPIITSKVPIISSHRVVIKQSEGIETTYYIIYRYLREILSDPEVAKVVLGIPGMILLLYGISRLISVWYPESIKIVSATVTGTILLFIGGYFFTKGFRLNVRETLARQFIFVISVIAGLLIISGGAINAYLSLEEYSKELIGGWPGTSLLATLIYLNALNSSLILGVSVMIMGRVIQAYLRRDYHIWYYISTLLIMPALWVTIDLTTRYAMAILTISDIEVFTKLILAVIDVGIAVLVGIYLRGKVRGWERVEAGAGT
;
A
#
# COMPACT_ATOMS: atom_id res chain seq x y z
N MET A 1 40.08 -23.23 41.07
CA MET A 1 39.87 -22.81 39.67
C MET A 1 39.99 -21.29 39.60
N ARG A 2 40.81 -20.79 38.69
CA ARG A 2 40.97 -19.36 38.41
C ARG A 2 40.05 -18.93 37.28
N ALA A 3 39.24 -17.90 37.51
CA ALA A 3 38.27 -17.40 36.53
C ALA A 3 38.65 -16.00 36.04
N LEU A 4 38.66 -15.83 34.71
CA LEU A 4 38.79 -14.51 34.08
C LEU A 4 37.41 -14.01 33.68
N ILE A 5 37.04 -12.81 34.11
CA ILE A 5 35.86 -12.11 33.59
C ILE A 5 36.33 -11.21 32.46
N LEU A 6 35.82 -11.45 31.26
CA LEU A 6 36.32 -10.83 30.05
C LEU A 6 35.22 -10.00 29.38
N ALA A 7 35.38 -8.67 29.46
CA ALA A 7 34.65 -7.73 28.62
C ALA A 7 35.29 -7.68 27.22
N ILE A 8 34.46 -7.59 26.20
CA ILE A 8 34.88 -7.65 24.80
C ILE A 8 34.31 -6.43 24.10
N ASP A 9 35.17 -5.63 23.48
CA ASP A 9 34.83 -4.58 22.51
C ASP A 9 35.44 -5.00 21.17
N ARG A 10 34.62 -5.35 20.18
CA ARG A 10 35.12 -5.92 18.92
C ARG A 10 35.48 -4.86 17.88
N ASP A 11 34.84 -3.71 17.85
CA ASP A 11 35.07 -2.64 16.88
C ASP A 11 35.99 -1.51 17.37
N ASP A 12 36.58 -1.69 18.55
CA ASP A 12 37.60 -0.82 19.14
C ASP A 12 37.07 0.58 19.42
N ASP A 13 35.86 0.66 19.96
CA ASP A 13 35.25 1.92 20.39
C ASP A 13 36.04 2.53 21.58
N PHE A 14 36.60 1.70 22.45
CA PHE A 14 37.52 2.15 23.51
C PHE A 14 38.80 2.80 22.94
N GLY A 15 39.42 2.22 21.92
CA GLY A 15 40.60 2.81 21.29
C GLY A 15 40.28 4.04 20.44
N GLN A 16 39.23 3.97 19.63
CA GLN A 16 38.86 5.04 18.69
C GLN A 16 38.27 6.27 19.35
N LYS A 17 37.33 6.09 20.28
CA LYS A 17 36.57 7.21 20.87
C LYS A 17 37.24 7.72 22.14
N ALA A 18 37.81 6.82 22.94
CA ALA A 18 38.33 7.14 24.27
C ALA A 18 39.86 7.13 24.38
N GLY A 19 40.58 6.67 23.34
CA GLY A 19 42.05 6.59 23.34
C GLY A 19 42.60 5.57 24.37
N VAL A 20 41.81 4.54 24.69
CA VAL A 20 42.22 3.47 25.61
C VAL A 20 42.90 2.37 24.81
N GLU A 21 44.16 2.06 25.15
CA GLU A 21 44.89 0.96 24.52
C GLU A 21 44.61 -0.37 25.27
N GLY A 22 44.10 -1.37 24.56
CA GLY A 22 43.92 -2.72 25.09
C GLY A 22 45.18 -3.61 25.00
N PRO A 23 45.27 -4.68 25.82
CA PRO A 23 44.29 -5.09 26.82
C PRO A 23 44.36 -4.27 28.10
N VAL A 24 43.20 -4.05 28.74
CA VAL A 24 43.10 -3.42 30.06
C VAL A 24 42.82 -4.52 31.08
N ILE A 25 43.66 -4.63 32.12
CA ILE A 25 43.60 -5.72 33.11
C ILE A 25 43.52 -5.12 34.50
N GLY A 26 42.63 -5.66 35.32
CA GLY A 26 42.42 -5.27 36.70
C GLY A 26 41.21 -4.36 36.87
N ARG A 27 40.53 -4.53 38.00
CA ARG A 27 39.27 -3.84 38.34
C ARG A 27 39.30 -2.33 38.12
N ASP A 28 40.26 -1.63 38.73
CA ASP A 28 40.30 -0.16 38.70
C ASP A 28 40.69 0.38 37.32
N ALA A 29 41.53 -0.37 36.57
CA ALA A 29 41.90 -0.01 35.21
C ALA A 29 40.70 -0.15 34.25
N CYS A 30 39.90 -1.20 34.42
CA CYS A 30 38.66 -1.39 33.66
C CYS A 30 37.62 -0.29 33.98
N ILE A 31 37.51 0.14 35.24
CA ILE A 31 36.63 1.27 35.61
C ILE A 31 37.09 2.57 34.94
N ASP A 32 38.40 2.86 34.94
CA ASP A 32 38.94 4.07 34.29
C ASP A 32 38.71 4.04 32.77
N ALA A 33 38.88 2.88 32.13
CA ALA A 33 38.57 2.70 30.71
C ALA A 33 37.08 2.96 30.42
N ALA A 34 36.18 2.33 31.18
CA ALA A 34 34.73 2.52 31.06
C ALA A 34 34.34 3.99 31.25
N LEU A 35 34.93 4.68 32.24
CA LEU A 35 34.68 6.09 32.49
C LEU A 35 35.12 6.97 31.31
N LYS A 36 36.30 6.71 30.74
CA LYS A 36 36.79 7.44 29.57
C LYS A 36 35.85 7.29 28.38
N LEU A 37 35.38 6.07 28.10
CA LEU A 37 34.42 5.84 27.02
C LEU A 37 33.08 6.50 27.30
N SER A 38 32.52 6.35 28.50
CA SER A 38 31.26 7.02 28.89
C SER A 38 31.33 8.55 28.79
N LEU A 39 32.51 9.16 28.99
CA LEU A 39 32.70 10.60 28.85
C LEU A 39 32.89 11.03 27.39
N ALA A 40 33.48 10.18 26.56
CA ALA A 40 33.71 10.44 25.14
C ALA A 40 32.44 10.22 24.30
N ASP A 41 31.72 9.12 24.56
CA ASP A 41 30.48 8.74 23.90
C ASP A 41 29.48 8.15 24.92
N PRO A 42 28.62 8.99 25.54
CA PRO A 42 27.66 8.55 26.54
C PRO A 42 26.55 7.63 26.00
N GLU A 43 26.38 7.54 24.67
CA GLU A 43 25.36 6.71 24.03
C GLU A 43 25.87 5.29 23.72
N ASP A 44 27.19 5.09 23.86
CA ASP A 44 27.85 3.82 23.61
C ASP A 44 27.51 2.77 24.67
N SER A 45 27.21 1.55 24.22
CA SER A 45 26.86 0.43 25.08
C SER A 45 28.06 -0.27 25.70
N ASP A 46 29.25 -0.18 25.11
CA ASP A 46 30.43 -0.94 25.50
C ASP A 46 30.96 -0.53 26.87
N ALA A 47 30.80 0.74 27.26
CA ALA A 47 31.15 1.18 28.60
C ALA A 47 30.35 0.42 29.67
N ASN A 48 29.07 0.13 29.41
CA ASN A 48 28.23 -0.62 30.34
C ASN A 48 28.56 -2.11 30.38
N VAL A 49 29.08 -2.68 29.28
CA VAL A 49 29.62 -4.05 29.27
C VAL A 49 30.78 -4.16 30.26
N VAL A 50 31.69 -3.18 30.26
CA VAL A 50 32.81 -3.16 31.20
C VAL A 50 32.34 -2.92 32.64
N TYR A 51 31.38 -2.01 32.87
CA TYR A 51 30.80 -1.87 34.22
C TYR A 51 30.13 -3.15 34.72
N ALA A 52 29.47 -3.91 33.83
CA ALA A 52 28.88 -5.18 34.18
C ALA A 52 29.94 -6.27 34.47
N ALA A 53 31.05 -6.29 33.73
CA ALA A 53 32.18 -7.17 34.00
C ALA A 53 32.83 -6.87 35.35
N VAL A 54 33.05 -5.59 35.67
CA VAL A 54 33.56 -5.16 36.98
C VAL A 54 32.59 -5.51 38.10
N LYS A 55 31.28 -5.33 37.89
CA LYS A 55 30.27 -5.73 38.86
C LYS A 55 30.30 -7.24 39.11
N LEU A 56 30.39 -8.04 38.05
CA LEU A 56 30.49 -9.50 38.16
C LEU A 56 31.78 -9.92 38.88
N TYR A 57 32.88 -9.20 38.64
CA TYR A 57 34.12 -9.38 39.38
C TYR A 57 33.92 -9.14 40.87
N ASP A 58 33.28 -8.03 41.24
CA ASP A 58 33.03 -7.70 42.65
C ASP A 58 32.11 -8.72 43.34
N GLU A 59 31.18 -9.33 42.61
CA GLU A 59 30.27 -10.36 43.13
C GLU A 59 30.96 -11.71 43.33
N LEU A 60 31.91 -12.08 42.46
CA LEU A 60 32.60 -13.38 42.49
C LEU A 60 33.90 -13.35 43.28
N ASN A 61 34.55 -12.17 43.39
CA ASN A 61 35.80 -12.02 44.10
C ASN A 61 35.59 -12.15 45.62
N GLY A 62 36.27 -13.12 46.24
CA GLY A 62 36.09 -13.45 47.66
C GLY A 62 34.90 -14.37 47.96
N GLY A 63 34.23 -14.89 46.93
CA GLY A 63 33.24 -15.97 47.06
C GLY A 63 33.88 -17.36 47.15
N ASP A 64 33.05 -18.39 47.35
CA ASP A 64 33.50 -19.80 47.46
C ASP A 64 33.63 -20.52 46.10
N GLU A 65 33.23 -19.86 44.99
CA GLU A 65 33.11 -20.48 43.66
C GLU A 65 34.46 -20.60 42.92
N PHE A 66 35.33 -19.61 43.09
CA PHE A 66 36.62 -19.50 42.40
C PHE A 66 37.73 -19.18 43.39
N GLU A 67 38.93 -19.73 43.17
CA GLU A 67 40.10 -19.49 44.02
C GLU A 67 40.68 -18.08 43.80
N GLU A 68 40.63 -17.62 42.56
CA GLU A 68 41.12 -16.32 42.15
C GLU A 68 40.28 -15.85 40.96
N VAL A 69 39.89 -14.59 40.99
CA VAL A 69 39.12 -13.95 39.92
C VAL A 69 39.91 -12.74 39.45
N GLU A 70 39.97 -12.54 38.13
CA GLU A 70 40.52 -11.33 37.52
C GLU A 70 39.55 -10.78 36.49
N VAL A 71 39.58 -9.48 36.22
CA VAL A 71 38.78 -8.84 35.18
C VAL A 71 39.67 -8.19 34.13
N ALA A 72 39.30 -8.36 32.87
CA ALA A 72 39.99 -7.71 31.75
C ALA A 72 38.99 -7.23 30.69
N LEU A 73 39.40 -6.18 29.97
CA LEU A 73 38.80 -5.72 28.72
C LEU A 73 39.81 -5.96 27.59
N ILE A 74 39.34 -6.59 26.53
CA ILE A 74 40.07 -6.70 25.26
C ILE A 74 39.32 -5.91 24.19
N THR A 75 40.09 -5.28 23.31
CA THR A 75 39.61 -4.37 22.26
C THR A 75 40.04 -4.90 20.90
N GLY A 76 39.17 -4.73 19.89
CA GLY A 76 39.40 -5.25 18.56
C GLY A 76 40.04 -4.24 17.61
N HIS A 77 39.40 -4.00 16.47
CA HIS A 77 39.88 -3.01 15.50
C HIS A 77 38.66 -2.37 14.81
N PRO A 78 38.74 -1.09 14.38
CA PRO A 78 37.69 -0.38 13.63
C PRO A 78 37.13 -1.08 12.37
N LYS A 79 37.83 -2.12 11.92
CA LYS A 79 37.52 -2.90 10.74
C LYS A 79 37.24 -4.32 11.23
N VAL A 80 35.99 -4.50 11.68
CA VAL A 80 35.47 -5.78 12.18
C VAL A 80 35.70 -6.89 11.15
N GLY A 81 35.97 -8.09 11.65
CA GLY A 81 36.39 -9.26 10.88
C GLY A 81 37.84 -9.63 11.20
N VAL A 82 38.57 -10.19 10.22
CA VAL A 82 39.86 -10.86 10.45
C VAL A 82 40.88 -10.00 11.23
N LYS A 83 40.94 -8.68 10.99
CA LYS A 83 41.89 -7.81 11.70
C LYS A 83 41.54 -7.67 13.19
N SER A 84 40.27 -7.40 13.49
CA SER A 84 39.76 -7.32 14.85
C SER A 84 39.93 -8.66 15.57
N ASP A 85 39.56 -9.76 14.90
CA ASP A 85 39.68 -11.11 15.45
C ASP A 85 41.14 -11.49 15.80
N LEU A 86 42.11 -11.07 14.98
CA LEU A 86 43.54 -11.26 15.25
C LEU A 86 44.03 -10.41 16.43
N GLU A 87 43.56 -9.17 16.55
CA GLU A 87 43.93 -8.27 17.63
C GLU A 87 43.37 -8.76 18.98
N LEU A 88 42.09 -9.12 19.01
CA LEU A 88 41.45 -9.74 20.19
C LEU A 88 42.17 -11.01 20.63
N SER A 89 42.57 -11.86 19.67
CA SER A 89 43.34 -13.08 19.95
C SER A 89 44.71 -12.77 20.58
N ARG A 90 45.40 -11.75 20.06
CA ARG A 90 46.70 -11.28 20.56
C ARG A 90 46.59 -10.69 21.96
N GLN A 91 45.59 -9.84 22.18
CA GLN A 91 45.33 -9.23 23.50
C GLN A 91 44.93 -10.29 24.53
N LEU A 92 44.13 -11.29 24.14
CA LEU A 92 43.80 -12.41 25.02
C LEU A 92 45.04 -13.22 25.43
N ASP A 93 46.01 -13.42 24.54
CA ASP A 93 47.29 -14.05 24.91
C ASP A 93 48.02 -13.26 25.99
N GLU A 94 48.11 -11.94 25.85
CA GLU A 94 48.75 -11.08 26.87
C GLU A 94 48.03 -11.12 28.23
N VAL A 95 46.69 -11.19 28.22
CA VAL A 95 45.90 -11.34 29.44
C VAL A 95 46.20 -12.69 30.10
N LEU A 96 46.22 -13.78 29.32
CA LEU A 96 46.47 -15.13 29.83
C LEU A 96 47.93 -15.35 30.29
N GLU A 97 48.88 -14.60 29.72
CA GLU A 97 50.27 -14.58 30.21
C GLU A 97 50.39 -13.95 31.60
N ARG A 98 49.62 -12.89 31.87
CA ARG A 98 49.61 -12.22 33.19
C ARG A 98 48.73 -12.96 34.21
N PHE A 99 47.59 -13.47 33.77
CA PHE A 99 46.65 -14.21 34.59
C PHE A 99 46.24 -15.51 33.89
N GLN A 100 46.86 -16.61 34.31
CA GLN A 100 46.62 -17.93 33.72
C GLN A 100 45.25 -18.50 34.13
N ALA A 101 44.18 -18.04 33.49
CA ALA A 101 42.83 -18.48 33.80
C ALA A 101 42.59 -19.96 33.41
N ASP A 102 41.89 -20.70 34.28
CA ASP A 102 41.42 -22.05 33.97
C ASP A 102 40.11 -22.03 33.17
N GLY A 103 39.35 -20.94 33.28
CA GLY A 103 38.13 -20.70 32.52
C GLY A 103 37.80 -19.21 32.46
N VAL A 104 37.00 -18.84 31.46
CA VAL A 104 36.59 -17.45 31.23
C VAL A 104 35.08 -17.30 31.28
N ILE A 105 34.63 -16.21 31.91
CA ILE A 105 33.24 -15.75 31.89
C ILE A 105 33.20 -14.51 30.98
N THR A 106 32.60 -14.65 29.81
CA THR A 106 32.52 -13.54 28.84
C THR A 106 31.36 -12.61 29.19
N VAL A 107 31.55 -11.30 29.01
CA VAL A 107 30.50 -10.28 29.17
C VAL A 107 30.39 -9.51 27.86
N THR A 108 29.20 -9.51 27.26
CA THR A 108 28.91 -8.90 25.95
C THR A 108 27.56 -8.19 25.97
N ASP A 109 27.30 -7.25 25.06
CA ASP A 109 25.97 -6.67 24.87
C ASP A 109 25.18 -7.30 23.69
N GLY A 110 25.91 -7.89 22.75
CA GLY A 110 25.37 -8.25 21.44
C GLY A 110 25.83 -9.59 20.89
N ALA A 111 25.14 -10.02 19.85
CA ALA A 111 25.51 -11.21 19.07
C ALA A 111 26.74 -10.98 18.18
N GLU A 112 27.17 -9.72 18.01
CA GLU A 112 28.33 -9.36 17.19
C GLU A 112 29.65 -9.67 17.89
N ASP A 113 29.74 -9.42 19.20
CA ASP A 113 30.88 -9.80 20.03
C ASP A 113 30.95 -11.30 20.29
N GLU A 114 29.79 -11.96 20.43
CA GLU A 114 29.71 -13.42 20.63
C GLU A 114 30.38 -14.22 19.48
N GLN A 115 30.58 -13.61 18.31
CA GLN A 115 31.27 -14.24 17.18
C GLN A 115 32.74 -14.57 17.49
N ILE A 116 33.36 -13.93 18.49
CA ILE A 116 34.75 -14.22 18.91
C ILE A 116 34.85 -15.45 19.82
N PHE A 117 33.73 -15.99 20.31
CA PHE A 117 33.74 -17.11 21.26
C PHE A 117 34.53 -18.34 20.79
N PRO A 118 34.53 -18.74 19.50
CA PRO A 118 35.37 -19.83 19.02
C PRO A 118 36.88 -19.53 19.18
N ILE A 119 37.30 -18.28 19.01
CA ILE A 119 38.70 -17.86 19.18
C ILE A 119 39.08 -17.88 20.66
N ILE A 120 38.21 -17.37 21.54
CA ILE A 120 38.41 -17.45 23.00
C ILE A 120 38.52 -18.92 23.45
N THR A 121 37.55 -19.75 23.03
CA THR A 121 37.48 -21.18 23.38
C THR A 121 38.70 -21.98 22.90
N SER A 122 39.37 -21.52 21.84
CA SER A 122 40.60 -22.14 21.35
C SER A 122 41.80 -21.98 22.30
N LYS A 123 41.75 -21.00 23.23
CA LYS A 123 42.83 -20.66 24.18
C LYS A 123 42.45 -20.99 25.63
N VAL A 124 41.21 -20.73 26.02
CA VAL A 124 40.68 -20.95 27.38
C VAL A 124 39.20 -21.34 27.32
N PRO A 125 38.72 -22.33 28.09
CA PRO A 125 37.32 -22.73 28.02
C PRO A 125 36.40 -21.63 28.55
N ILE A 126 35.35 -21.31 27.78
CA ILE A 126 34.27 -20.43 28.23
C ILE A 126 33.38 -21.24 29.19
N ILE A 127 33.39 -20.88 30.47
CA ILE A 127 32.62 -21.57 31.52
C ILE A 127 31.22 -20.98 31.71
N SER A 128 31.04 -19.71 31.37
CA SER A 128 29.76 -19.01 31.38
C SER A 128 29.82 -17.80 30.43
N SER A 129 28.66 -17.33 29.98
CA SER A 129 28.52 -16.12 29.18
C SER A 129 27.42 -15.25 29.77
N HIS A 130 27.73 -14.00 30.08
CA HIS A 130 26.81 -13.05 30.70
C HIS A 130 26.49 -11.91 29.73
N ARG A 131 25.31 -11.99 29.09
CA ARG A 131 24.86 -10.97 28.15
C ARG A 131 24.13 -9.82 28.84
N VAL A 132 24.55 -8.59 28.58
CA VAL A 132 24.01 -7.35 29.16
C VAL A 132 23.16 -6.63 28.13
N VAL A 133 21.87 -6.42 28.42
CA VAL A 133 20.98 -5.66 27.52
C VAL A 133 20.75 -4.28 28.12
N ILE A 134 21.29 -3.24 27.46
CA ILE A 134 21.10 -1.85 27.87
C ILE A 134 19.75 -1.36 27.35
N LYS A 135 18.92 -0.88 28.26
CA LYS A 135 17.61 -0.32 27.90
C LYS A 135 17.77 1.13 27.46
N GLN A 136 18.03 1.36 26.18
CA GLN A 136 17.91 2.68 25.56
C GLN A 136 16.46 2.92 25.14
N SER A 137 15.82 3.96 25.67
CA SER A 137 14.43 4.27 25.33
C SER A 137 14.36 5.13 24.07
N GLU A 138 14.49 4.52 22.90
CA GLU A 138 14.10 5.16 21.63
C GLU A 138 12.76 4.60 21.13
N GLY A 139 11.66 4.97 21.79
CA GLY A 139 10.37 4.34 21.51
C GLY A 139 9.59 4.86 20.29
N ILE A 140 9.96 6.01 19.70
CA ILE A 140 9.03 6.73 18.79
C ILE A 140 9.71 7.26 17.51
N GLU A 141 10.90 7.83 17.61
CA GLU A 141 11.57 8.48 16.47
C GLU A 141 12.05 7.46 15.42
N THR A 142 12.63 6.36 15.88
CA THR A 142 13.11 5.25 15.06
C THR A 142 11.97 4.52 14.36
N THR A 143 10.82 4.35 15.04
CA THR A 143 9.62 3.75 14.44
C THR A 143 9.07 4.59 13.28
N TYR A 144 9.05 5.93 13.41
CA TYR A 144 8.61 6.80 12.32
C TYR A 144 9.55 6.71 11.11
N TYR A 145 10.86 6.73 11.33
CA TYR A 145 11.85 6.61 10.26
C TYR A 145 11.76 5.26 9.55
N ILE A 146 11.58 4.18 10.31
CA ILE A 146 11.38 2.84 9.76
C ILE A 146 10.11 2.79 8.91
N ILE A 147 8.96 3.26 9.43
CA ILE A 147 7.70 3.30 8.68
C ILE A 147 7.84 4.18 7.43
N TYR A 148 8.43 5.37 7.55
CA TYR A 148 8.64 6.27 6.42
C TYR A 148 9.55 5.64 5.35
N ARG A 149 10.65 5.00 5.76
CA ARG A 149 11.58 4.31 4.87
C ARG A 149 10.87 3.17 4.14
N TYR A 150 10.16 2.30 4.85
CA TYR A 150 9.40 1.21 4.24
C TYR A 150 8.32 1.73 3.30
N LEU A 151 7.56 2.75 3.70
CA LEU A 151 6.55 3.36 2.84
C LEU A 151 7.19 3.94 1.58
N ARG A 152 8.33 4.61 1.71
CA ARG A 152 9.08 5.16 0.56
C ARG A 152 9.59 4.04 -0.35
N GLU A 153 10.08 2.94 0.20
CA GLU A 153 10.59 1.79 -0.54
C GLU A 153 9.47 1.07 -1.32
N ILE A 154 8.33 0.84 -0.65
CA ILE A 154 7.07 0.34 -1.26
C ILE A 154 6.61 1.22 -2.43
N LEU A 155 6.72 2.55 -2.28
CA LEU A 155 6.37 3.51 -3.33
C LEU A 155 7.44 3.62 -4.43
N SER A 156 8.66 3.16 -4.16
CA SER A 156 9.79 3.18 -5.08
C SER A 156 9.76 2.00 -6.05
N ASP A 157 9.15 0.90 -5.67
CA ASP A 157 8.90 -0.24 -6.56
C ASP A 157 7.63 -0.02 -7.41
N PRO A 158 7.71 -0.03 -8.76
CA PRO A 158 6.55 0.13 -9.64
C PRO A 158 5.48 -0.95 -9.52
N GLU A 159 5.82 -2.19 -9.16
CA GLU A 159 4.85 -3.28 -9.03
C GLU A 159 4.12 -3.18 -7.71
N VAL A 160 4.85 -2.91 -6.63
CA VAL A 160 4.28 -2.77 -5.29
C VAL A 160 3.44 -1.49 -5.18
N ALA A 161 3.88 -0.37 -5.76
CA ALA A 161 3.11 0.88 -5.78
C ALA A 161 1.75 0.72 -6.48
N LYS A 162 1.66 -0.10 -7.54
CA LYS A 162 0.39 -0.42 -8.20
C LYS A 162 -0.57 -1.16 -7.27
N VAL A 163 -0.07 -2.10 -6.49
CA VAL A 163 -0.89 -2.89 -5.56
C VAL A 163 -1.31 -2.05 -4.34
N VAL A 164 -0.38 -1.29 -3.76
CA VAL A 164 -0.59 -0.57 -2.49
C VAL A 164 -1.34 0.75 -2.67
N LEU A 165 -1.07 1.51 -3.74
CA LEU A 165 -1.78 2.76 -4.03
C LEU A 165 -2.72 2.66 -5.23
N GLY A 166 -2.29 1.96 -6.29
CA GLY A 166 -3.02 1.92 -7.55
C GLY A 166 -4.39 1.23 -7.43
N ILE A 167 -4.42 -0.01 -6.93
CA ILE A 167 -5.66 -0.79 -6.77
C ILE A 167 -6.63 -0.10 -5.79
N PRO A 168 -6.20 0.33 -4.58
CA PRO A 168 -7.08 1.11 -3.69
C PRO A 168 -7.55 2.43 -4.31
N GLY A 169 -6.67 3.14 -5.03
CA GLY A 169 -7.03 4.36 -5.76
C GLY A 169 -8.11 4.10 -6.81
N MET A 170 -8.03 2.98 -7.53
CA MET A 170 -9.07 2.56 -8.49
C MET A 170 -10.40 2.28 -7.79
N ILE A 171 -10.38 1.56 -6.66
CA ILE A 171 -11.59 1.26 -5.87
C ILE A 171 -12.24 2.57 -5.39
N LEU A 172 -11.45 3.51 -4.87
CA LEU A 172 -11.94 4.81 -4.41
C LEU A 172 -12.53 5.64 -5.55
N LEU A 173 -11.90 5.63 -6.73
CA LEU A 173 -12.44 6.27 -7.93
C LEU A 173 -13.80 5.69 -8.30
N LEU A 174 -13.90 4.36 -8.41
CA LEU A 174 -15.14 3.68 -8.77
C LEU A 174 -16.26 3.93 -7.74
N TYR A 175 -15.90 3.90 -6.45
CA TYR A 175 -16.83 4.22 -5.37
C TYR A 175 -17.28 5.69 -5.40
N GLY A 176 -16.36 6.61 -5.70
CA GLY A 176 -16.65 8.03 -5.87
C GLY A 176 -17.62 8.30 -7.04
N ILE A 177 -17.38 7.68 -8.20
CA ILE A 177 -18.28 7.74 -9.37
C ILE A 177 -19.66 7.19 -9.00
N SER A 178 -19.71 6.03 -8.35
CA SER A 178 -20.97 5.40 -7.92
C SER A 178 -21.79 6.32 -7.01
N ARG A 179 -21.14 6.98 -6.04
CA ARG A 179 -21.81 7.93 -5.14
C ARG A 179 -22.33 9.16 -5.87
N LEU A 180 -21.62 9.67 -6.86
CA LEU A 180 -22.08 10.81 -7.68
C LEU A 180 -23.25 10.43 -8.59
N ILE A 181 -23.28 9.22 -9.10
CA ILE A 181 -24.39 8.72 -9.92
C ILE A 181 -25.65 8.50 -9.08
N SER A 182 -25.48 8.01 -7.84
CA SER A 182 -26.58 7.82 -6.89
C SER A 182 -27.29 9.13 -6.51
N VAL A 183 -26.71 10.30 -6.82
CA VAL A 183 -27.35 11.62 -6.63
C VAL A 183 -28.59 11.81 -7.52
N TRP A 184 -28.69 11.05 -8.63
CA TRP A 184 -29.84 11.10 -9.54
C TRP A 184 -31.08 10.38 -9.01
N TYR A 185 -31.01 9.71 -7.85
CA TYR A 185 -32.16 9.14 -7.15
C TYR A 185 -32.61 10.05 -5.99
N PRO A 186 -33.91 10.39 -5.91
CA PRO A 186 -34.39 11.52 -5.11
C PRO A 186 -34.56 11.16 -3.62
N GLU A 187 -33.50 11.30 -2.84
CA GLU A 187 -33.61 11.60 -1.41
C GLU A 187 -32.81 12.87 -1.10
N SER A 188 -33.52 14.00 -0.95
CA SER A 188 -32.96 15.35 -0.87
C SER A 188 -31.89 15.56 0.21
N ILE A 189 -31.93 14.81 1.31
CA ILE A 189 -30.95 14.87 2.41
C ILE A 189 -29.64 14.12 2.07
N LYS A 190 -29.68 13.15 1.14
CA LYS A 190 -28.51 12.36 0.73
C LYS A 190 -27.75 12.96 -0.47
N ILE A 191 -28.34 13.90 -1.20
CA ILE A 191 -27.74 14.53 -2.39
C ILE A 191 -26.45 15.27 -2.05
N VAL A 192 -26.46 16.14 -1.03
CA VAL A 192 -25.30 16.95 -0.67
C VAL A 192 -24.18 16.07 -0.11
N SER A 193 -24.51 15.11 0.76
CA SER A 193 -23.52 14.20 1.36
C SER A 193 -22.93 13.22 0.33
N ALA A 194 -23.73 12.69 -0.60
CA ALA A 194 -23.26 11.83 -1.68
C ALA A 194 -22.39 12.60 -2.68
N THR A 195 -22.74 13.84 -3.00
CA THR A 195 -21.94 14.70 -3.90
C THR A 195 -20.59 15.06 -3.27
N VAL A 196 -20.58 15.51 -2.02
CA VAL A 196 -19.35 15.86 -1.30
C VAL A 196 -18.47 14.64 -1.11
N THR A 197 -19.02 13.52 -0.63
CA THR A 197 -18.27 12.28 -0.42
C THR A 197 -17.74 11.72 -1.73
N GLY A 198 -18.58 11.66 -2.76
CA GLY A 198 -18.18 11.18 -4.09
C GLY A 198 -17.07 12.01 -4.71
N THR A 199 -17.14 13.33 -4.58
CA THR A 199 -16.10 14.26 -5.07
C THR A 199 -14.79 14.08 -4.32
N ILE A 200 -14.82 13.98 -2.98
CA ILE A 200 -13.62 13.74 -2.16
C ILE A 200 -12.95 12.41 -2.55
N LEU A 201 -13.75 11.34 -2.70
CA LEU A 201 -13.27 10.03 -3.11
C LEU A 201 -12.65 10.05 -4.51
N LEU A 202 -13.21 10.84 -5.44
CA LEU A 202 -12.62 11.03 -6.76
C LEU A 202 -11.24 11.69 -6.69
N PHE A 203 -11.08 12.74 -5.87
CA PHE A 203 -9.80 13.43 -5.73
C PHE A 203 -8.75 12.53 -5.06
N ILE A 204 -9.09 11.86 -3.96
CA ILE A 204 -8.18 10.96 -3.23
C ILE A 204 -7.86 9.74 -4.10
N GLY A 205 -8.87 9.12 -4.68
CA GLY A 205 -8.72 7.97 -5.57
C GLY A 205 -7.87 8.32 -6.78
N GLY A 206 -8.10 9.47 -7.41
CA GLY A 206 -7.30 9.96 -8.54
C GLY A 206 -5.83 10.20 -8.16
N TYR A 207 -5.56 10.76 -6.99
CA TYR A 207 -4.20 10.97 -6.50
C TYR A 207 -3.48 9.63 -6.24
N PHE A 208 -4.11 8.69 -5.55
CA PHE A 208 -3.53 7.37 -5.26
C PHE A 208 -3.32 6.56 -6.53
N PHE A 209 -4.28 6.63 -7.44
CA PHE A 209 -4.22 5.95 -8.72
C PHE A 209 -3.06 6.46 -9.58
N THR A 210 -2.90 7.78 -9.70
CA THR A 210 -1.81 8.39 -10.49
C THR A 210 -0.43 8.10 -9.90
N LYS A 211 -0.28 8.18 -8.57
CA LYS A 211 0.96 7.81 -7.87
C LYS A 211 1.28 6.32 -7.98
N GLY A 212 0.31 5.43 -7.79
CA GLY A 212 0.50 3.98 -7.78
C GLY A 212 0.91 3.41 -9.13
N PHE A 213 0.32 3.92 -10.22
CA PHE A 213 0.68 3.48 -11.57
C PHE A 213 1.79 4.32 -12.22
N ARG A 214 2.36 5.30 -11.50
CA ARG A 214 3.39 6.26 -12.00
C ARG A 214 3.01 6.87 -13.35
N LEU A 215 1.75 7.28 -13.45
CA LEU A 215 1.21 7.73 -14.73
C LEU A 215 1.56 9.19 -14.95
N ASN A 216 2.22 9.47 -16.07
CA ASN A 216 2.08 10.77 -16.70
C ASN A 216 0.63 10.88 -17.16
N VAL A 217 -0.17 11.61 -16.38
CA VAL A 217 -1.62 11.78 -16.57
C VAL A 217 -1.94 12.11 -18.03
N ARG A 218 -1.10 12.93 -18.67
CA ARG A 218 -1.27 13.38 -20.06
C ARG A 218 -1.06 12.27 -21.11
N GLU A 219 -0.05 11.42 -20.97
CA GLU A 219 0.23 10.33 -21.92
C GLU A 219 -0.65 9.09 -21.69
N THR A 220 -1.04 8.85 -20.43
CA THR A 220 -1.81 7.65 -20.08
C THR A 220 -3.30 7.81 -20.37
N LEU A 221 -3.87 9.00 -20.12
CA LEU A 221 -5.23 9.33 -20.58
C LEU A 221 -5.34 9.18 -22.10
N ALA A 222 -4.26 9.43 -22.84
CA ALA A 222 -4.21 9.26 -24.29
C ALA A 222 -4.14 7.79 -24.75
N ARG A 223 -3.65 6.83 -23.95
CA ARG A 223 -3.32 5.46 -24.44
C ARG A 223 -4.39 4.36 -24.32
N GLN A 224 -5.41 4.52 -23.47
CA GLN A 224 -6.68 3.71 -23.40
C GLN A 224 -7.37 3.81 -22.03
N PHE A 225 -6.80 4.60 -21.12
CA PHE A 225 -7.16 4.56 -19.71
C PHE A 225 -8.59 5.01 -19.39
N ILE A 226 -9.08 6.07 -20.04
CA ILE A 226 -10.45 6.57 -19.86
C ILE A 226 -11.47 5.50 -20.24
N PHE A 227 -11.23 4.77 -21.33
CA PHE A 227 -12.10 3.68 -21.75
C PHE A 227 -12.13 2.54 -20.72
N VAL A 228 -10.98 2.13 -20.19
CA VAL A 228 -10.92 1.06 -19.17
C VAL A 228 -11.69 1.45 -17.91
N ILE A 229 -11.50 2.67 -17.38
CA ILE A 229 -12.29 3.15 -16.23
C ILE A 229 -13.77 3.16 -16.57
N SER A 230 -14.17 3.74 -17.71
CA SER A 230 -15.57 3.85 -18.10
C SER A 230 -16.24 2.49 -18.30
N VAL A 231 -15.51 1.48 -18.79
CA VAL A 231 -15.99 0.09 -18.86
C VAL A 231 -16.20 -0.49 -17.48
N ILE A 232 -15.22 -0.38 -16.59
CA ILE A 232 -15.33 -0.91 -15.22
C ILE A 232 -16.46 -0.19 -14.47
N ALA A 233 -16.53 1.14 -14.56
CA ALA A 233 -17.60 1.93 -13.97
C ALA A 233 -18.97 1.54 -14.53
N GLY A 234 -19.10 1.39 -15.85
CA GLY A 234 -20.32 0.92 -16.49
C GLY A 234 -20.74 -0.47 -16.00
N LEU A 235 -19.80 -1.42 -15.89
CA LEU A 235 -20.07 -2.77 -15.39
C LEU A 235 -20.54 -2.74 -13.93
N LEU A 236 -19.90 -1.93 -13.09
CA LEU A 236 -20.31 -1.78 -11.68
C LEU A 236 -21.70 -1.15 -11.53
N ILE A 237 -22.06 -0.19 -12.39
CA ILE A 237 -23.42 0.39 -12.40
C ILE A 237 -24.44 -0.68 -12.77
N ILE A 238 -24.16 -1.49 -13.80
CA ILE A 238 -25.06 -2.58 -14.21
C ILE A 238 -25.16 -3.63 -13.11
N SER A 239 -24.05 -4.05 -12.50
CA SER A 239 -24.04 -5.02 -11.41
C SER A 239 -24.75 -4.50 -10.17
N GLY A 240 -24.48 -3.26 -9.76
CA GLY A 240 -25.15 -2.63 -8.62
C GLY A 240 -26.64 -2.46 -8.86
N GLY A 241 -27.03 -2.05 -10.07
CA GLY A 241 -28.42 -1.99 -10.49
C GLY A 241 -29.11 -3.35 -10.53
N ALA A 242 -28.42 -4.40 -11.00
CA ALA A 242 -28.92 -5.77 -11.01
C ALA A 242 -29.15 -6.31 -9.59
N ILE A 243 -28.24 -6.01 -8.66
CA ILE A 243 -28.40 -6.37 -7.24
C ILE A 243 -29.57 -5.57 -6.64
N ASN A 244 -29.64 -4.27 -6.88
CA ASN A 244 -30.73 -3.43 -6.37
C ASN A 244 -32.10 -3.85 -6.92
N ALA A 245 -32.21 -4.12 -8.22
CA ALA A 245 -33.44 -4.61 -8.85
C ALA A 245 -33.90 -5.96 -8.27
N TYR A 246 -32.95 -6.83 -7.87
CA TYR A 246 -33.27 -8.10 -7.23
C TYR A 246 -33.73 -7.90 -5.77
N LEU A 247 -33.01 -7.08 -4.99
CA LEU A 247 -33.32 -6.84 -3.58
C LEU A 247 -34.62 -6.03 -3.38
N SER A 248 -34.91 -5.09 -4.28
CA SER A 248 -36.11 -4.25 -4.26
C SER A 248 -37.26 -4.80 -5.13
N LEU A 249 -37.20 -6.07 -5.55
CA LEU A 249 -38.18 -6.64 -6.48
C LEU A 249 -39.62 -6.55 -5.96
N GLU A 250 -39.83 -6.72 -4.65
CA GLU A 250 -41.14 -6.59 -4.02
C GLU A 250 -41.69 -5.16 -4.07
N GLU A 251 -40.81 -4.17 -3.94
CA GLU A 251 -41.16 -2.75 -4.00
C GLU A 251 -41.55 -2.36 -5.42
N TYR A 252 -40.73 -2.75 -6.41
CA TYR A 252 -41.04 -2.55 -7.83
C TYR A 252 -42.33 -3.27 -8.25
N SER A 253 -42.58 -4.48 -7.73
CA SER A 253 -43.81 -5.22 -8.01
C SER A 253 -45.04 -4.51 -7.46
N LYS A 254 -44.97 -3.97 -6.24
CA LYS A 254 -46.09 -3.19 -5.66
C LYS A 254 -46.33 -1.90 -6.44
N GLU A 255 -45.29 -1.24 -6.92
CA GLU A 255 -45.41 -0.01 -7.71
C GLU A 255 -46.01 -0.26 -9.11
N LEU A 256 -45.60 -1.34 -9.78
CA LEU A 256 -46.01 -1.64 -11.16
C LEU A 256 -47.35 -2.37 -11.27
N ILE A 257 -47.61 -3.34 -10.41
CA ILE A 257 -48.79 -4.22 -10.50
C ILE A 257 -49.66 -4.23 -9.23
N GLY A 258 -49.30 -3.45 -8.20
CA GLY A 258 -50.09 -3.34 -6.96
C GLY A 258 -50.07 -4.59 -6.07
N GLY A 259 -49.19 -5.56 -6.34
CA GLY A 259 -49.19 -6.85 -5.66
C GLY A 259 -47.89 -7.64 -5.83
N TRP A 260 -47.90 -8.88 -5.33
CA TRP A 260 -46.76 -9.81 -5.46
C TRP A 260 -46.74 -10.48 -6.83
N PRO A 261 -45.56 -10.78 -7.40
CA PRO A 261 -45.48 -11.44 -8.68
C PRO A 261 -45.98 -12.89 -8.55
N GLY A 262 -47.18 -13.17 -9.04
CA GLY A 262 -47.82 -14.48 -8.93
C GLY A 262 -47.19 -15.59 -9.80
N THR A 263 -46.27 -15.24 -10.69
CA THR A 263 -45.53 -16.19 -11.55
C THR A 263 -44.06 -15.80 -11.69
N SER A 264 -43.20 -16.79 -11.95
CA SER A 264 -41.76 -16.56 -12.22
C SER A 264 -41.52 -15.73 -13.48
N LEU A 265 -42.38 -15.84 -14.49
CA LEU A 265 -42.32 -15.03 -15.70
C LEU A 265 -42.56 -13.55 -15.38
N LEU A 266 -43.60 -13.24 -14.59
CA LEU A 266 -43.92 -11.88 -14.18
C LEU A 266 -42.82 -11.26 -13.32
N ALA A 267 -42.25 -12.04 -12.38
CA ALA A 267 -41.10 -11.61 -11.58
C ALA A 267 -39.89 -11.25 -12.47
N THR A 268 -39.64 -12.03 -13.52
CA THR A 268 -38.54 -11.78 -14.48
C THR A 268 -38.78 -10.51 -15.29
N LEU A 269 -40.02 -10.27 -15.75
CA LEU A 269 -40.37 -9.06 -16.50
C LEU A 269 -40.23 -7.78 -15.65
N ILE A 270 -40.66 -7.83 -14.39
CA ILE A 270 -40.49 -6.73 -13.43
C ILE A 270 -39.01 -6.47 -13.18
N TYR A 271 -38.22 -7.53 -12.98
CA TYR A 271 -36.78 -7.43 -12.81
C TYR A 271 -36.10 -6.77 -14.02
N LEU A 272 -36.46 -7.18 -15.24
CA LEU A 272 -35.92 -6.58 -16.48
C LEU A 272 -36.31 -5.10 -16.62
N ASN A 273 -37.53 -4.73 -16.25
CA ASN A 273 -37.96 -3.33 -16.25
C ASN A 273 -37.17 -2.51 -15.20
N ALA A 274 -36.99 -3.03 -13.99
CA ALA A 274 -36.22 -2.38 -12.93
C ALA A 274 -34.72 -2.23 -13.29
N LEU A 275 -34.14 -3.24 -13.95
CA LEU A 275 -32.75 -3.20 -14.41
C LEU A 275 -32.52 -2.18 -15.55
N ASN A 276 -33.55 -1.86 -16.33
CA ASN A 276 -33.46 -1.05 -17.55
C ASN A 276 -32.69 0.27 -17.35
N SER A 277 -33.03 1.04 -16.32
CA SER A 277 -32.40 2.34 -16.06
C SER A 277 -30.90 2.20 -15.75
N SER A 278 -30.52 1.19 -14.96
CA SER A 278 -29.12 0.93 -14.63
C SER A 278 -28.34 0.34 -15.81
N LEU A 279 -28.99 -0.49 -16.64
CA LEU A 279 -28.42 -1.03 -17.86
C LEU A 279 -28.04 0.09 -18.83
N ILE A 280 -29.00 0.96 -19.15
CA ILE A 280 -28.82 2.04 -20.10
C ILE A 280 -27.80 3.05 -19.59
N LEU A 281 -27.85 3.40 -18.30
CA LEU A 281 -26.87 4.30 -17.70
C LEU A 281 -25.46 3.72 -17.72
N GLY A 282 -25.31 2.44 -17.35
CA GLY A 282 -24.03 1.75 -17.38
C GLY A 282 -23.42 1.72 -18.78
N VAL A 283 -24.20 1.31 -19.79
CA VAL A 283 -23.76 1.31 -21.20
C VAL A 283 -23.44 2.73 -21.69
N SER A 284 -24.24 3.73 -21.31
CA SER A 284 -24.00 5.14 -21.64
C SER A 284 -22.67 5.63 -21.07
N VAL A 285 -22.33 5.28 -19.83
CA VAL A 285 -21.04 5.61 -19.21
C VAL A 285 -19.88 4.95 -19.96
N MET A 286 -20.02 3.70 -20.42
CA MET A 286 -18.99 3.04 -21.23
C MET A 286 -18.77 3.75 -22.57
N ILE A 287 -19.85 4.12 -23.27
CA ILE A 287 -19.79 4.83 -24.55
C ILE A 287 -19.23 6.24 -24.36
N MET A 288 -19.62 6.94 -23.30
CA MET A 288 -19.06 8.25 -22.96
C MET A 288 -17.54 8.20 -22.80
N GLY A 289 -17.02 7.13 -22.18
CA GLY A 289 -15.58 6.88 -22.12
C GLY A 289 -14.92 6.80 -23.50
N ARG A 290 -15.56 6.13 -24.47
CA ARG A 290 -15.12 6.07 -25.86
C ARG A 290 -15.17 7.43 -26.55
N VAL A 291 -16.22 8.23 -26.31
CA VAL A 291 -16.34 9.59 -26.85
C VAL A 291 -15.20 10.47 -26.37
N ILE A 292 -14.93 10.50 -25.06
CA ILE A 292 -13.84 11.29 -24.47
C ILE A 292 -12.49 10.82 -25.02
N GLN A 293 -12.27 9.51 -25.10
CA GLN A 293 -11.03 8.97 -25.63
C GLN A 293 -10.82 9.34 -27.11
N ALA A 294 -11.86 9.20 -27.94
CA ALA A 294 -11.80 9.55 -29.36
C ALA A 294 -11.55 11.06 -29.54
N TYR A 295 -12.12 11.91 -28.68
CA TYR A 295 -11.86 13.34 -28.68
C TYR A 295 -10.40 13.68 -28.38
N LEU A 296 -9.83 13.08 -27.32
CA LEU A 296 -8.44 13.31 -26.92
C LEU A 296 -7.45 12.84 -27.97
N ARG A 297 -7.75 11.73 -28.67
CA ARG A 297 -6.91 11.18 -29.73
C ARG A 297 -7.08 11.86 -31.08
N ARG A 298 -8.10 12.72 -31.21
CA ARG A 298 -8.57 13.19 -32.52
C ARG A 298 -8.85 11.99 -33.45
N ASP A 299 -9.56 10.98 -32.95
CA ASP A 299 -10.01 9.83 -33.74
C ASP A 299 -11.27 10.22 -34.53
N TYR A 300 -11.25 10.00 -35.84
CA TYR A 300 -12.36 10.36 -36.71
C TYR A 300 -13.65 9.59 -36.36
N HIS A 301 -13.57 8.40 -35.76
CA HIS A 301 -14.74 7.58 -35.43
C HIS A 301 -15.61 8.15 -34.29
N ILE A 302 -15.22 9.27 -33.68
CA ILE A 302 -15.99 9.93 -32.61
C ILE A 302 -17.47 10.16 -32.95
N TRP A 303 -17.78 10.40 -34.24
CA TRP A 303 -19.16 10.62 -34.69
C TRP A 303 -20.06 9.41 -34.40
N TYR A 304 -19.54 8.18 -34.56
CA TYR A 304 -20.30 6.96 -34.29
C TYR A 304 -20.61 6.84 -32.81
N TYR A 305 -19.61 7.06 -31.94
CA TYR A 305 -19.79 6.97 -30.48
C TYR A 305 -20.78 8.00 -29.93
N ILE A 306 -20.74 9.24 -30.45
CA ILE A 306 -21.69 10.29 -30.07
C ILE A 306 -23.11 9.91 -30.51
N SER A 307 -23.28 9.43 -31.75
CA SER A 307 -24.59 8.96 -32.20
C SER A 307 -25.10 7.78 -31.39
N THR A 308 -24.25 6.80 -31.04
CA THR A 308 -24.66 5.67 -30.20
C THR A 308 -25.10 6.14 -28.80
N LEU A 309 -24.38 7.11 -28.20
CA LEU A 309 -24.76 7.68 -26.91
C LEU A 309 -26.13 8.36 -26.97
N LEU A 310 -26.41 9.09 -28.04
CA LEU A 310 -27.68 9.78 -28.25
C LEU A 310 -28.86 8.82 -28.49
N ILE A 311 -28.64 7.58 -28.92
CA ILE A 311 -29.72 6.58 -29.12
C ILE A 311 -30.14 5.91 -27.79
N MET A 312 -29.36 6.08 -26.71
CA MET A 312 -29.61 5.41 -25.44
C MET A 312 -31.00 5.68 -24.83
N PRO A 313 -31.55 6.92 -24.87
CA PRO A 313 -32.91 7.19 -24.40
C PRO A 313 -33.99 6.42 -25.19
N ALA A 314 -33.90 6.38 -26.52
CA ALA A 314 -34.80 5.56 -27.34
C ALA A 314 -34.74 4.07 -26.98
N LEU A 315 -33.55 3.57 -26.65
CA LEU A 315 -33.33 2.18 -26.24
C LEU A 315 -33.95 1.90 -24.85
N TRP A 316 -33.84 2.85 -23.92
CA TRP A 316 -34.55 2.80 -22.63
C TRP A 316 -36.07 2.75 -22.82
N VAL A 317 -36.63 3.63 -23.67
CA VAL A 317 -38.07 3.66 -23.98
C VAL A 317 -38.52 2.32 -24.59
N THR A 318 -37.72 1.74 -25.48
CA THR A 318 -38.03 0.46 -26.12
C THR A 318 -38.13 -0.67 -25.10
N ILE A 319 -37.17 -0.76 -24.17
CA ILE A 319 -37.20 -1.78 -23.11
C ILE A 319 -38.36 -1.51 -22.13
N ASP A 320 -38.64 -0.26 -21.77
CA ASP A 320 -39.76 0.10 -20.89
C ASP A 320 -41.11 -0.31 -21.49
N LEU A 321 -41.36 0.06 -22.75
CA LEU A 321 -42.61 -0.25 -23.44
C LEU A 321 -42.81 -1.76 -23.64
N THR A 322 -41.75 -2.47 -24.05
CA THR A 322 -41.84 -3.92 -24.28
C THR A 322 -42.08 -4.71 -23.00
N THR A 323 -41.40 -4.35 -21.90
CA THR A 323 -41.59 -5.01 -20.61
C THR A 323 -42.98 -4.71 -20.02
N ARG A 324 -43.46 -3.46 -20.07
CA ARG A 324 -44.81 -3.09 -19.60
C ARG A 324 -45.93 -3.70 -20.44
N TYR A 325 -45.75 -3.79 -21.75
CA TYR A 325 -46.68 -4.49 -22.63
C TYR A 325 -46.72 -6.00 -22.32
N ALA A 326 -45.56 -6.63 -22.12
CA ALA A 326 -45.48 -8.04 -21.75
C ALA A 326 -46.10 -8.35 -20.38
N MET A 327 -46.07 -7.39 -19.45
CA MET A 327 -46.76 -7.47 -18.16
C MET A 327 -48.27 -7.19 -18.24
N ALA A 328 -48.81 -6.93 -19.44
CA ALA A 328 -50.20 -6.51 -19.67
C ALA A 328 -50.61 -5.25 -18.89
N ILE A 329 -49.64 -4.41 -18.51
CA ILE A 329 -49.87 -3.11 -17.84
C ILE A 329 -50.29 -2.06 -18.87
N LEU A 330 -49.74 -2.14 -20.09
CA LEU A 330 -50.03 -1.22 -21.18
C LEU A 330 -50.69 -1.95 -22.34
N THR A 331 -51.64 -1.27 -22.98
CA THR A 331 -52.23 -1.67 -24.25
C THR A 331 -51.72 -0.79 -25.38
N ILE A 332 -51.66 -1.32 -26.61
CA ILE A 332 -51.17 -0.57 -27.79
C ILE A 332 -52.04 0.67 -28.08
N SER A 333 -53.28 0.68 -27.60
CA SER A 333 -54.22 1.80 -27.70
C SER A 333 -53.94 2.96 -26.75
N ASP A 334 -53.05 2.81 -25.77
CA ASP A 334 -52.78 3.86 -24.80
C ASP A 334 -52.01 5.03 -25.43
N ILE A 335 -52.51 6.24 -25.22
CA ILE A 335 -51.91 7.48 -25.77
C ILE A 335 -50.47 7.70 -25.26
N GLU A 336 -50.16 7.17 -24.08
CA GLU A 336 -48.81 7.20 -23.51
C GLU A 336 -47.82 6.38 -24.35
N VAL A 337 -48.23 5.21 -24.83
CA VAL A 337 -47.41 4.34 -25.70
C VAL A 337 -47.07 5.07 -26.99
N PHE A 338 -48.08 5.69 -27.61
CA PHE A 338 -47.89 6.47 -28.84
C PHE A 338 -46.95 7.66 -28.64
N THR A 339 -47.11 8.38 -27.53
CA THR A 339 -46.25 9.53 -27.18
C THR A 339 -44.79 9.11 -26.97
N LYS A 340 -44.56 8.06 -26.18
CA LYS A 340 -43.22 7.50 -25.93
C LYS A 340 -42.57 7.01 -27.22
N LEU A 341 -43.33 6.35 -28.09
CA LEU A 341 -42.81 5.83 -29.37
C LEU A 341 -42.43 6.98 -30.33
N ILE A 342 -43.23 8.04 -30.41
CA ILE A 342 -42.87 9.24 -31.17
C ILE A 342 -41.57 9.85 -30.64
N LEU A 343 -41.44 10.00 -29.31
CA LEU A 343 -40.23 10.55 -28.70
C LEU A 343 -39.00 9.69 -29.02
N ALA A 344 -39.12 8.37 -28.98
CA ALA A 344 -38.03 7.46 -29.35
C ALA A 344 -37.64 7.59 -30.84
N VAL A 345 -38.62 7.75 -31.74
CA VAL A 345 -38.35 7.97 -33.17
C VAL A 345 -37.67 9.31 -33.41
N ILE A 346 -38.11 10.37 -32.72
CA ILE A 346 -37.49 11.70 -32.80
C ILE A 346 -36.05 11.64 -32.28
N ASP A 347 -35.80 10.98 -31.15
CA ASP A 347 -34.48 10.79 -30.56
C ASP A 347 -33.52 10.09 -31.52
N VAL A 348 -33.95 8.98 -32.13
CA VAL A 348 -33.17 8.29 -33.18
C VAL A 348 -32.91 9.21 -34.37
N GLY A 349 -33.92 9.95 -34.82
CA GLY A 349 -33.77 10.93 -35.90
C GLY A 349 -32.71 12.00 -35.60
N ILE A 350 -32.73 12.56 -34.39
CA ILE A 350 -31.74 13.54 -33.91
C ILE A 350 -30.36 12.89 -33.85
N ALA A 351 -30.23 11.70 -33.28
CA ALA A 351 -28.95 11.00 -33.16
C ALA A 351 -28.30 10.71 -34.52
N VAL A 352 -29.10 10.35 -35.53
CA VAL A 352 -28.66 10.14 -36.91
C VAL A 352 -28.22 11.45 -37.57
N LEU A 353 -29.02 12.52 -37.43
CA LEU A 353 -28.69 13.84 -38.00
C LEU A 353 -27.41 14.40 -37.39
N VAL A 354 -27.25 14.31 -36.07
CA VAL A 354 -26.02 14.70 -35.36
C VAL A 354 -24.84 13.87 -35.85
N GLY A 355 -25.02 12.57 -36.04
CA GLY A 355 -24.00 11.68 -36.58
C GLY A 355 -23.51 12.09 -37.96
N ILE A 356 -24.44 12.35 -38.89
CA ILE A 356 -24.12 12.80 -40.25
C ILE A 356 -23.38 14.14 -40.22
N TYR A 357 -23.86 15.10 -39.43
CA TYR A 357 -23.23 16.41 -39.28
C TYR A 357 -21.81 16.30 -38.71
N LEU A 358 -21.63 15.53 -37.64
CA LEU A 358 -20.32 15.31 -37.02
C LEU A 358 -19.37 14.59 -37.96
N ARG A 359 -19.83 13.56 -38.70
CA ARG A 359 -19.03 12.84 -39.70
C ARG A 359 -18.42 13.80 -40.73
N GLY A 360 -19.18 14.79 -41.20
CA GLY A 360 -18.68 15.83 -42.09
C GLY A 360 -17.60 16.71 -41.45
N LYS A 361 -17.76 17.06 -40.17
CA LYS A 361 -16.88 17.97 -39.43
C LYS A 361 -15.57 17.31 -38.98
N VAL A 362 -15.60 16.02 -38.63
CA VAL A 362 -14.42 15.30 -38.09
C VAL A 362 -13.59 14.59 -39.16
N ARG A 363 -13.98 14.65 -40.44
CA ARG A 363 -13.19 14.15 -41.59
C ARG A 363 -11.75 14.68 -41.64
N GLY A 364 -11.50 15.87 -41.11
CA GLY A 364 -10.14 16.42 -41.04
C GLY A 364 -9.20 15.67 -40.09
N TRP A 365 -9.75 14.89 -39.15
CA TRP A 365 -8.98 14.14 -38.16
C TRP A 365 -8.37 12.85 -38.75
N GLU A 366 -8.97 12.32 -39.81
CA GLU A 366 -8.48 11.18 -40.59
C GLU A 366 -7.07 11.42 -41.19
N ARG A 367 -6.75 12.69 -41.52
CA ARG A 367 -5.42 13.07 -42.05
C ARG A 367 -4.32 13.13 -41.00
N VAL A 368 -4.68 13.28 -39.73
CA VAL A 368 -3.71 13.33 -38.61
C VAL A 368 -3.25 11.92 -38.25
N GLU A 369 -4.13 10.91 -38.35
CA GLU A 369 -3.75 9.49 -38.20
C GLU A 369 -2.87 8.99 -39.34
N ALA A 370 -3.11 9.45 -40.57
CA ALA A 370 -2.30 9.07 -41.75
C ALA A 370 -0.94 9.80 -41.85
N GLY A 371 -0.69 10.83 -41.02
CA GLY A 371 0.46 11.74 -41.13
C GLY A 371 1.55 11.59 -40.07
N ALA A 372 1.46 10.61 -39.16
CA ALA A 372 2.52 10.32 -38.18
C ALA A 372 3.53 9.31 -38.73
N GLY A 373 4.19 9.70 -39.84
CA GLY A 373 5.15 8.86 -40.54
C GLY A 373 6.02 9.64 -41.51
N THR A 374 6.67 10.70 -41.04
CA THR A 374 7.92 11.25 -41.62
C THR A 374 8.73 11.91 -40.53
#